data_AF-A0A9X9CGX3-F1
#
_entry.id   AF-A0A9X9CGX3-F1
#
_cell.length_a   1.000
_cell.length_b   1.000
_cell.length_c   1.000
_cell.angle_alpha   90.00
_cell.angle_beta   90.00
_cell.angle_gamma   90.00
#
_symmetry.space_group_name_H-M   'P 1'
#
loop_
_entity.id
_entity.type
_entity.pdbx_description
1 polymer ?
#
loop_
_entity_poly.entity_id
_entity_poly.type
_entity_poly.pdbx_seq_one_letter_code
_entity_poly.pdbx_strand_id
1 'polypeptide(L)'
;MKKQLAGLPVHVHFVTEIREGARKETVAFEANGQYYVKGQGTYVTFQEPNEQGEVKTIIKIQDEQVLIMRSGAISMRQTHVKGEWTTGTYTSELGTFALQTKTDNVLFKWSDEKKKGQLFLTYALLLSEQEAGRYTITINLKEAK
;
A
#
# COMPACT_ATOMS: atom_id res chain seq x y z
N MET A 1 13.38 -8.16 22.46
CA MET A 1 13.18 -8.13 20.98
C MET A 1 11.90 -8.88 20.66
N LYS A 2 10.85 -8.21 20.16
CA LYS A 2 9.56 -8.86 19.87
C LYS A 2 9.73 -9.78 18.66
N LYS A 3 9.50 -11.08 18.86
CA LYS A 3 9.52 -12.12 17.83
C LYS A 3 8.53 -11.73 16.73
N GLN A 4 9.03 -11.47 15.53
CA GLN A 4 8.21 -11.30 14.34
C GLN A 4 7.48 -12.63 14.13
N LEU A 5 6.14 -12.62 14.07
CA LEU A 5 5.37 -13.79 13.66
C LEU A 5 5.89 -14.18 12.27
N ALA A 6 6.38 -15.40 12.10
CA ALA A 6 6.85 -15.90 10.81
C ALA A 6 5.62 -16.01 9.90
N GLY A 7 5.44 -15.01 9.03
CA GLY A 7 4.41 -15.03 8.00
C GLY A 7 4.75 -16.02 6.90
N LEU A 8 3.81 -16.21 5.98
CA LEU A 8 4.07 -16.87 4.71
C LEU A 8 4.99 -15.96 3.87
N PRO A 9 6.19 -16.42 3.48
CA PRO A 9 7.01 -15.67 2.54
C PRO A 9 6.28 -15.51 1.21
N VAL A 10 6.23 -14.30 0.68
CA VAL A 10 5.55 -14.00 -0.59
C VAL A 10 6.42 -13.13 -1.50
N HIS A 11 6.32 -13.37 -2.80
CA HIS A 11 6.70 -12.41 -3.83
C HIS A 11 5.56 -11.40 -4.01
N VAL A 12 5.92 -10.12 -4.00
CA VAL A 12 5.02 -8.98 -4.14
C VAL A 12 5.31 -8.33 -5.49
N HIS A 13 4.29 -8.25 -6.35
CA HIS A 13 4.34 -7.44 -7.57
C HIS A 13 3.38 -6.26 -7.39
N PHE A 14 3.94 -5.06 -7.26
CA PHE A 14 3.23 -3.82 -6.98
C PHE A 14 3.17 -2.98 -8.25
N VAL A 15 1.98 -2.58 -8.66
CA VAL A 15 1.76 -1.71 -9.83
C VAL A 15 0.91 -0.53 -9.41
N THR A 16 1.35 0.67 -9.76
CA THR A 16 0.59 1.91 -9.61
C THR A 16 0.38 2.55 -10.97
N GLU A 17 -0.87 2.83 -11.31
CA GLU A 17 -1.21 3.73 -12.41
C GLU A 17 -1.64 5.09 -11.85
N ILE A 18 -1.04 6.15 -12.37
CA ILE A 18 -1.24 7.53 -11.93
C ILE A 18 -1.82 8.31 -13.10
N ARG A 19 -2.89 9.07 -12.82
CA ARG A 19 -3.52 9.99 -13.77
C ARG A 19 -3.62 11.38 -13.16
N GLU A 20 -2.95 12.35 -13.78
CA GLU A 20 -2.91 13.73 -13.34
C GLU A 20 -3.14 14.62 -14.56
N GLY A 21 -4.37 15.13 -14.71
CA GLY A 21 -4.79 15.82 -15.94
C GLY A 21 -4.59 14.93 -17.18
N ALA A 22 -3.79 15.39 -18.14
CA ALA A 22 -3.43 14.63 -19.33
C ALA A 22 -2.29 13.61 -19.11
N ARG A 23 -1.56 13.72 -18.00
CA ARG A 23 -0.41 12.87 -17.69
C ARG A 23 -0.89 11.51 -17.23
N LYS A 24 -0.28 10.46 -17.80
CA LYS A 24 -0.45 9.07 -17.38
C LYS A 24 0.91 8.46 -17.13
N GLU A 25 1.06 7.80 -16.00
CA GLU A 25 2.29 7.14 -15.60
C GLU A 25 1.95 5.78 -14.99
N THR A 26 2.81 4.79 -15.25
CA THR A 26 2.75 3.49 -14.59
C THR A 26 4.09 3.22 -13.94
N VAL A 27 4.07 2.95 -12.65
CA VAL A 27 5.24 2.54 -11.87
C VAL A 27 5.00 1.13 -11.37
N ALA A 28 5.97 0.24 -11.53
CA ALA A 28 5.89 -1.12 -11.05
C ALA A 28 7.22 -1.57 -10.42
N PHE A 29 7.13 -2.40 -9.39
CA PHE A 29 8.28 -3.06 -8.81
C PHE A 29 7.92 -4.42 -8.24
N GLU A 30 8.96 -5.22 -8.00
CA GLU A 30 8.86 -6.50 -7.31
C GLU A 30 9.63 -6.47 -5.99
N ALA A 31 9.14 -7.18 -4.98
CA ALA A 31 9.79 -7.28 -3.69
C ALA A 31 9.48 -8.62 -3.02
N ASN A 32 10.40 -9.09 -2.17
CA ASN A 32 10.09 -10.16 -1.23
C ASN A 32 9.43 -9.59 0.02
N GLY A 33 8.43 -10.31 0.52
CA GLY A 33 7.65 -9.89 1.66
C GLY A 33 7.12 -11.05 2.50
N GLN A 34 6.21 -10.71 3.41
CA GLN A 34 5.55 -11.63 4.31
C GLN A 34 4.05 -11.36 4.29
N TYR A 35 3.26 -12.42 4.17
CA TYR A 35 1.82 -12.42 4.31
C TYR A 35 1.43 -13.12 5.61
N TYR A 36 0.57 -12.52 6.42
CA TYR A 36 0.04 -13.19 7.60
C TYR A 36 -1.29 -12.61 8.04
N VAL A 37 -2.09 -13.41 8.74
CA VAL A 37 -3.33 -12.97 9.37
C VAL A 37 -3.09 -12.80 10.87
N LYS A 38 -3.54 -11.67 11.43
CA LYS A 38 -3.47 -11.40 12.87
C LYS A 38 -4.78 -10.76 13.34
N GLY A 39 -5.49 -11.46 14.22
CA GLY A 39 -6.86 -11.06 14.59
C GLY A 39 -7.75 -11.11 13.34
N GLN A 40 -8.48 -10.03 13.09
CA GLN A 40 -9.33 -9.87 11.89
C GLN A 40 -8.60 -9.20 10.72
N GLY A 41 -7.33 -8.83 10.88
CA GLY A 41 -6.56 -8.14 9.85
C GLY A 41 -5.66 -9.08 9.07
N THR A 42 -5.65 -8.91 7.76
CA THR A 42 -4.62 -9.44 6.86
C THR A 42 -3.48 -8.43 6.77
N TYR A 43 -2.24 -8.91 6.81
CA TYR A 43 -1.04 -8.10 6.77
C TYR A 43 -0.14 -8.53 5.62
N VAL A 44 0.37 -7.55 4.89
CA VAL A 44 1.45 -7.73 3.92
C VAL A 44 2.58 -6.78 4.31
N THR A 45 3.78 -7.31 4.47
CA THR A 45 4.96 -6.49 4.81
C THR A 45 6.09 -6.76 3.84
N PHE A 46 6.72 -5.71 3.31
CA PHE A 46 7.82 -5.82 2.35
C PHE A 46 8.71 -4.57 2.43
N GLN A 47 9.85 -4.61 1.75
CA GLN A 47 10.72 -3.45 1.55
C GLN A 47 10.56 -2.95 0.11
N GLU A 48 10.30 -1.66 -0.06
CA GLU A 48 10.21 -1.01 -1.36
C GLU A 48 11.63 -0.68 -1.87
N PRO A 49 11.91 -0.85 -3.17
CA PRO A 49 13.11 -0.28 -3.76
C PRO A 49 12.99 1.24 -3.79
N ASN A 50 13.96 1.94 -3.21
CA ASN A 50 14.00 3.40 -3.18
C ASN A 50 15.47 3.89 -3.17
N GLU A 51 15.77 4.88 -3.99
CA GLU A 51 17.12 5.44 -4.15
C GLU A 51 17.61 6.18 -2.90
N GLN A 52 16.68 6.74 -2.11
CA GLN A 52 16.97 7.52 -0.89
C GLN A 52 17.16 6.64 0.35
N GLY A 53 17.06 5.32 0.20
CA GLY A 53 17.27 4.35 1.27
C GLY A 53 16.09 3.41 1.49
N GLU A 54 16.21 2.52 2.47
CA GLU A 54 15.19 1.50 2.73
C GLU A 54 13.84 2.13 3.10
N VAL A 55 12.77 1.66 2.46
CA VAL A 55 11.39 1.96 2.84
C VAL A 55 10.68 0.67 3.19
N LYS A 56 10.34 0.52 4.48
CA LYS A 56 9.56 -0.62 4.99
C LYS A 56 8.09 -0.29 4.89
N THR A 57 7.35 -1.16 4.20
CA THR A 57 5.91 -0.99 3.97
C THR A 57 5.12 -2.08 4.66
N ILE A 58 4.07 -1.67 5.36
CA ILE A 58 3.10 -2.53 6.01
C ILE A 58 1.73 -2.14 5.48
N ILE A 59 1.04 -3.11 4.91
CA ILE A 59 -0.34 -3.00 4.45
C ILE A 59 -1.19 -3.86 5.37
N LYS A 60 -2.11 -3.22 6.12
CA LYS A 60 -3.15 -3.91 6.87
C LYS A 60 -4.46 -3.80 6.09
N ILE A 61 -5.08 -4.94 5.83
CA ILE A 61 -6.35 -5.06 5.11
C ILE A 61 -7.37 -5.63 6.08
N GLN A 62 -8.51 -4.97 6.22
CA GLN A 62 -9.63 -5.43 7.05
C GLN A 62 -10.92 -4.90 6.42
N ASP A 63 -11.83 -5.80 6.05
CA ASP A 63 -13.09 -5.46 5.38
C ASP A 63 -12.86 -4.56 4.14
N GLU A 64 -13.53 -3.42 4.06
CA GLU A 64 -13.37 -2.43 2.98
C GLU A 64 -12.34 -1.32 3.32
N GLN A 65 -11.43 -1.60 4.27
CA GLN A 65 -10.40 -0.68 4.74
C GLN A 65 -8.98 -1.22 4.50
N VAL A 66 -8.10 -0.34 4.03
CA VAL A 66 -6.66 -0.58 3.90
C VAL A 66 -5.89 0.50 4.64
N LEU A 67 -5.03 0.12 5.57
CA LEU A 67 -4.05 1.01 6.19
C LEU A 67 -2.68 0.71 5.58
N ILE A 68 -2.09 1.72 4.94
CA ILE A 68 -0.72 1.70 4.44
C ILE A 68 0.15 2.50 5.40
N MET A 69 1.20 1.86 5.89
CA MET A 69 2.24 2.47 6.71
C MET A 69 3.58 2.28 6.03
N ARG A 70 4.32 3.38 5.85
CA ARG A 70 5.70 3.38 5.35
C ARG A 70 6.63 3.98 6.40
N SER A 71 7.84 3.48 6.50
CA SER A 71 8.87 3.96 7.42
C SER A 71 10.26 3.76 6.84
N GLY A 72 11.23 4.61 7.21
CA GLY A 72 12.59 4.60 6.68
C GLY A 72 12.91 5.92 6.00
N ALA A 73 13.39 5.89 4.76
CA ALA A 73 13.68 7.11 3.97
C ALA A 73 12.46 8.05 3.82
N ILE A 74 11.26 7.48 3.88
CA ILE A 74 10.01 8.22 4.03
C ILE A 74 9.20 7.65 5.19
N SER A 75 8.34 8.48 5.78
CA SER A 75 7.33 8.06 6.74
C SER A 75 5.94 8.39 6.21
N MET A 76 5.04 7.42 6.20
CA MET A 76 3.67 7.61 5.72
C MET A 76 2.70 6.81 6.57
N ARG A 77 1.54 7.40 6.85
CA ARG A 77 0.39 6.69 7.41
C ARG A 77 -0.86 7.16 6.72
N GLN A 78 -1.44 6.30 5.87
CA GLN A 78 -2.68 6.59 5.16
C GLN A 78 -3.66 5.44 5.34
N THR A 79 -4.88 5.77 5.77
CA THR A 79 -5.99 4.82 5.77
C THR A 79 -6.83 5.10 4.52
N HIS A 80 -7.27 4.06 3.84
CA HIS A 80 -8.20 4.09 2.73
C HIS A 80 -9.45 3.35 3.17
N VAL A 81 -10.60 4.01 3.14
CA VAL A 81 -11.91 3.41 3.44
C VAL A 81 -12.79 3.64 2.23
N LYS A 82 -13.31 2.55 1.64
CA LYS A 82 -14.14 2.63 0.45
C LYS A 82 -15.33 3.58 0.66
N GLY A 83 -15.51 4.49 -0.28
CA GLY A 83 -16.60 5.48 -0.23
C GLY A 83 -16.33 6.67 0.68
N GLU A 84 -15.21 6.74 1.39
CA GLU A 84 -14.94 7.81 2.37
C GLU A 84 -13.74 8.68 2.03
N TRP A 85 -13.73 9.87 2.64
CA TRP A 85 -12.56 10.73 2.70
C TRP A 85 -11.77 10.43 3.96
N THR A 86 -10.46 10.27 3.84
CA THR A 86 -9.57 10.00 4.96
C THR A 86 -8.35 10.90 4.90
N THR A 87 -7.87 11.33 6.07
CA THR A 87 -6.64 12.11 6.21
C THR A 87 -5.48 11.22 6.62
N GLY A 88 -4.29 11.60 6.21
CA GLY A 88 -3.05 11.00 6.71
C GLY A 88 -1.86 11.91 6.48
N THR A 89 -0.68 11.33 6.65
CA THR A 89 0.57 12.10 6.64
C THR A 89 1.60 11.43 5.74
N TYR A 90 2.37 12.26 5.04
CA TYR A 90 3.55 11.88 4.29
C TYR A 90 4.71 12.78 4.71
N THR A 91 5.81 12.20 5.17
CA THR A 91 7.02 12.90 5.58
C THR A 91 8.18 12.41 4.74
N SER A 92 8.86 13.35 4.09
CA SER A 92 10.13 13.15 3.39
C SER A 92 11.17 14.16 3.92
N GLU A 93 12.36 14.17 3.34
CA GLU A 93 13.41 15.16 3.64
C GLU A 93 12.97 16.61 3.42
N LEU A 94 11.98 16.83 2.54
CA LEU A 94 11.45 18.16 2.23
C LEU A 94 10.46 18.68 3.29
N GLY A 95 9.97 17.81 4.17
CA GLY A 95 9.01 18.16 5.20
C GLY A 95 7.85 17.17 5.32
N THR A 96 6.85 17.56 6.12
CA THR A 96 5.63 16.79 6.33
C THR A 96 4.47 17.43 5.59
N PHE A 97 3.75 16.61 4.83
CA PHE A 97 2.62 16.99 4.02
C PHE A 97 1.38 16.25 4.48
N ALA A 98 0.26 16.96 4.52
CA ALA A 98 -1.04 16.36 4.76
C ALA A 98 -1.52 15.65 3.48
N LEU A 99 -1.98 14.41 3.64
CA LEU A 99 -2.65 13.66 2.60
C LEU A 99 -4.15 13.65 2.88
N GLN A 100 -4.95 13.80 1.84
CA GLN A 100 -6.36 13.43 1.88
C GLN A 100 -6.66 12.50 0.70
N THR A 101 -7.36 11.41 0.95
CA THR A 101 -7.75 10.48 -0.12
C THR A 101 -9.23 10.23 -0.11
N LYS A 102 -9.84 10.25 -1.30
CA LYS A 102 -11.18 9.73 -1.55
C LYS A 102 -11.05 8.37 -2.20
N THR A 103 -11.35 7.32 -1.45
CA THR A 103 -11.21 5.95 -1.95
C THR A 103 -12.49 5.48 -2.63
N ASP A 104 -12.40 5.05 -3.89
CA ASP A 104 -13.56 4.55 -4.63
C ASP A 104 -13.70 3.02 -4.49
N ASN A 105 -12.60 2.28 -4.52
CA ASN A 105 -12.60 0.83 -4.47
C ASN A 105 -11.53 0.30 -3.52
N VAL A 106 -11.91 -0.72 -2.74
CA VAL A 106 -11.01 -1.60 -2.00
C VAL A 106 -11.48 -3.02 -2.27
N LEU A 107 -10.65 -3.82 -2.93
CA LEU A 107 -10.95 -5.22 -3.23
C LEU A 107 -9.74 -6.08 -2.88
N PHE A 108 -9.88 -6.97 -1.91
CA PHE A 108 -8.86 -7.94 -1.58
C PHE A 108 -9.38 -9.36 -1.75
N LYS A 109 -8.59 -10.22 -2.41
CA LYS A 109 -8.88 -11.64 -2.55
C LYS A 109 -7.62 -12.44 -2.27
N TRP A 110 -7.75 -13.50 -1.47
CA TRP A 110 -6.71 -14.48 -1.21
C TRP A 110 -7.23 -15.90 -1.47
N SER A 111 -6.39 -16.76 -2.03
CA SER A 111 -6.66 -18.17 -2.26
C SER A 111 -5.66 -19.01 -1.47
N ASP A 112 -6.15 -19.68 -0.43
CA ASP A 112 -5.31 -20.55 0.41
C ASP A 112 -4.83 -21.80 -0.33
N GLU A 113 -5.59 -22.31 -1.30
CA GLU A 113 -5.21 -23.43 -2.15
C GLU A 113 -4.05 -23.05 -3.08
N LYS A 114 -4.15 -21.89 -3.74
CA LYS A 114 -3.18 -21.44 -4.74
C LYS A 114 -2.05 -20.60 -4.17
N LYS A 115 -2.10 -20.31 -2.86
CA LYS A 115 -1.19 -19.44 -2.11
C LYS A 115 -0.89 -18.13 -2.85
N LYS A 116 -1.96 -17.48 -3.32
CA LYS A 116 -1.89 -16.23 -4.07
C LYS A 116 -3.05 -15.30 -3.75
N GLY A 117 -2.83 -14.01 -3.91
CA GLY A 117 -3.86 -13.01 -3.71
C GLY A 117 -3.63 -11.73 -4.49
N GLN A 118 -4.62 -10.86 -4.44
CA GLN A 118 -4.57 -9.54 -5.07
C GLN A 118 -5.27 -8.53 -4.18
N LEU A 119 -4.60 -7.39 -3.95
CA LEU A 119 -5.22 -6.15 -3.47
C LEU A 119 -5.38 -5.20 -4.66
N PHE A 120 -6.57 -4.65 -4.82
CA PHE A 120 -6.89 -3.59 -5.78
C PHE A 120 -7.50 -2.41 -5.03
N LEU A 121 -6.94 -1.23 -5.26
CA LEU A 121 -7.30 0.02 -4.59
C LEU A 121 -7.36 1.15 -5.61
N THR A 122 -8.44 1.94 -5.62
CA THR A 122 -8.52 3.18 -6.42
C THR A 122 -8.89 4.37 -5.55
N TYR A 123 -8.24 5.52 -5.77
CA TYR A 123 -8.54 6.74 -5.02
C TYR A 123 -8.13 8.01 -5.78
N ALA A 124 -8.78 9.12 -5.43
CA ALA A 124 -8.25 10.47 -5.69
C ALA A 124 -7.37 10.91 -4.52
N LEU A 125 -6.28 11.61 -4.82
CA LEU A 125 -5.32 12.12 -3.83
C LEU A 125 -5.30 13.65 -3.87
N LEU A 126 -5.40 14.24 -2.68
CA LEU A 126 -5.07 15.64 -2.44
C LEU A 126 -3.83 15.70 -1.54
N LEU A 127 -2.86 16.52 -1.94
CA LEU A 127 -1.66 16.82 -1.17
C LEU A 127 -1.76 18.27 -0.71
N SER A 128 -1.85 18.49 0.60
CA SER A 128 -2.06 19.84 1.18
C SER A 128 -3.21 20.59 0.50
N GLU A 129 -4.36 19.93 0.38
CA GLU A 129 -5.60 20.43 -0.25
C GLU A 129 -5.57 20.64 -1.77
N GLN A 130 -4.43 20.40 -2.43
CA GLN A 130 -4.31 20.47 -3.88
C GLN A 130 -4.50 19.10 -4.52
N GLU A 131 -5.29 19.01 -5.60
CA GLU A 131 -5.47 17.76 -6.34
C GLU A 131 -4.15 17.30 -6.96
N ALA A 132 -3.67 16.13 -6.53
CA ALA A 132 -2.45 15.50 -7.04
C ALA A 132 -2.74 14.44 -8.12
N GLY A 133 -4.00 14.02 -8.24
CA GLY A 133 -4.46 13.10 -9.29
C GLY A 133 -5.17 11.86 -8.76
N ARG A 134 -5.40 10.90 -9.67
CA ARG A 134 -6.05 9.62 -9.38
C ARG A 134 -5.07 8.47 -9.49
N TYR A 135 -5.18 7.56 -8.54
CA TYR A 135 -4.28 6.43 -8.37
C TYR A 135 -5.07 5.13 -8.44
N THR A 136 -4.50 4.15 -9.14
CA THR A 136 -4.93 2.76 -9.12
C THR A 136 -3.74 1.92 -8.68
N ILE A 137 -3.87 1.23 -7.55
CA ILE A 137 -2.85 0.32 -7.02
C ILE A 137 -3.36 -1.11 -7.21
N THR A 138 -2.53 -1.95 -7.82
CA THR A 138 -2.72 -3.40 -7.88
C THR A 138 -1.50 -4.08 -7.28
N ILE A 139 -1.72 -4.90 -6.24
CA ILE A 139 -0.68 -5.67 -5.59
C ILE A 139 -1.01 -7.14 -5.75
N ASN A 140 -0.17 -7.86 -6.48
CA ASN A 140 -0.27 -9.31 -6.60
C ASN A 140 0.69 -9.98 -5.62
N LEU A 141 0.18 -10.97 -4.91
CA LEU A 141 0.91 -11.75 -3.91
C LEU A 141 0.95 -13.19 -4.36
N LYS A 142 2.11 -13.84 -4.22
CA LYS A 142 2.27 -15.28 -4.45
C LYS A 142 3.29 -15.83 -3.46
N GLU A 143 3.06 -17.00 -2.90
CA GLU A 143 4.06 -17.68 -2.06
C GLU A 143 5.42 -17.74 -2.77
N ALA A 144 6.47 -17.35 -2.03
CA ALA A 144 7.84 -17.48 -2.48
C ALA A 144 8.25 -18.95 -2.39
N LYS A 145 8.87 -19.46 -3.45
CA LYS A 145 9.39 -20.82 -3.51
C LYS A 145 10.79 -20.91 -2.90
#